data_AF-A0A2A7WPI4-F1
#
_entry.id   AF-A0A2A7WPI4-F1
#
_cell.length_a   1.000
_cell.length_b   1.000
_cell.length_c   1.000
_cell.angle_alpha   90.00
_cell.angle_beta   90.00
_cell.angle_gamma   90.00
#
_symmetry.space_group_name_H-M   'P 1'
#
loop_
_entity.id
_entity.type
_entity.pdbx_description
1 polymer ?
#
loop_
_entity_poly.entity_id
_entity_poly.type
_entity_poly.pdbx_seq_one_letter_code
_entity_poly.pdbx_strand_id
1 'polypeptide(L)'
;MLLDVKTEKTDFGVTIFTDEMVDSNPELEFETMFEGGTVLYASKNSSLAFFDDIQVEDLANQSLILTEDPIMTMYANELINYIPNLNILFTTNNVNVITEAVSEGLSIIITMNLFLNKVTGIQNGSIITNSVCVS
;
A
#
# COMPACT_ATOMS: atom_id res chain seq x y z
N MET A 1 -20.35 -0.63 -1.48
CA MET A 1 -19.97 0.45 -2.41
C MET A 1 -20.36 0.11 -3.85
N LEU A 2 -19.63 -0.74 -4.57
CA LEU A 2 -19.97 -1.07 -5.97
C LEU A 2 -21.42 -1.58 -6.13
N LEU A 3 -21.83 -2.51 -5.26
CA LEU A 3 -23.21 -3.02 -5.23
C LEU A 3 -24.24 -1.92 -4.96
N ASP A 4 -23.91 -0.92 -4.15
CA ASP A 4 -24.83 0.18 -3.81
C ASP A 4 -25.03 1.11 -5.01
N VAL A 5 -23.98 1.33 -5.81
CA VAL A 5 -24.08 2.04 -7.10
C VAL A 5 -24.91 1.23 -8.09
N LYS A 6 -24.61 -0.08 -8.25
CA LYS A 6 -25.37 -0.98 -9.15
C LYS A 6 -26.85 -1.11 -8.79
N THR A 7 -27.20 -0.94 -7.52
CA THR A 7 -28.59 -1.05 -7.03
C THR A 7 -29.24 0.32 -6.83
N GLU A 8 -28.65 1.38 -7.39
CA GLU A 8 -29.17 2.76 -7.35
C GLU A 8 -29.43 3.27 -5.91
N LYS A 9 -28.72 2.73 -4.91
CA LYS A 9 -28.76 3.22 -3.53
C LYS A 9 -27.89 4.45 -3.33
N THR A 10 -26.89 4.61 -4.19
CA THR A 10 -25.97 5.75 -4.24
C THR A 10 -25.67 6.09 -5.69
N ASP A 11 -25.53 7.38 -6.01
CA ASP A 11 -25.27 7.84 -7.38
C ASP A 11 -23.84 7.55 -7.87
N PHE A 12 -22.85 7.62 -6.97
CA PHE A 12 -21.44 7.37 -7.31
C PHE A 12 -20.66 6.76 -6.14
N GLY A 13 -19.52 6.13 -6.44
CA GLY A 13 -18.59 5.59 -5.46
C GLY A 13 -17.15 5.94 -5.82
N VAL A 14 -16.27 6.00 -4.82
CA VAL A 14 -14.82 6.23 -5.02
C VAL A 14 -14.09 5.01 -4.51
N THR A 15 -13.37 4.32 -5.39
CA THR A 15 -12.68 3.07 -5.07
C THR A 15 -11.43 2.91 -5.92
N ILE A 16 -10.55 2.00 -5.49
CA ILE A 16 -9.48 1.49 -6.34
C ILE A 16 -10.13 0.43 -7.24
N PHE A 17 -9.95 0.55 -8.55
CA PHE A 17 -10.52 -0.38 -9.52
C PHE A 17 -9.45 -0.89 -10.49
N THR A 18 -9.67 -2.07 -11.04
CA THR A 18 -8.83 -2.72 -12.05
C THR A 18 -9.56 -2.76 -13.38
N ASP A 19 -8.83 -2.98 -14.48
CA ASP A 19 -9.44 -3.14 -15.81
C ASP A 19 -10.46 -4.29 -15.83
N GLU A 20 -10.17 -5.40 -15.14
CA GLU A 20 -11.11 -6.52 -14.98
C GLU A 20 -12.44 -6.10 -14.33
N MET A 21 -12.38 -5.18 -13.35
CA MET A 21 -13.57 -4.65 -12.69
C MET A 21 -14.37 -3.76 -13.63
N VAL A 22 -13.71 -2.98 -14.49
CA VAL A 22 -14.39 -2.18 -15.53
C VAL A 22 -15.09 -3.10 -16.53
N ASP A 23 -14.36 -4.09 -17.06
CA ASP A 23 -14.86 -5.04 -18.05
C ASP A 23 -16.04 -5.88 -17.52
N SER A 24 -16.02 -6.21 -16.23
CA SER A 24 -17.06 -7.02 -15.58
C SER A 24 -18.31 -6.23 -15.19
N ASN A 25 -18.30 -4.90 -15.30
CA ASN A 25 -19.43 -4.03 -14.92
C ASN A 25 -19.74 -3.00 -16.03
N PRO A 26 -20.09 -3.43 -17.25
CA PRO A 26 -20.29 -2.55 -18.41
C PRO A 26 -21.48 -1.59 -18.26
N GLU A 27 -22.34 -1.80 -17.27
CA GLU A 27 -23.46 -0.92 -16.94
C GLU A 27 -23.04 0.32 -16.12
N LEU A 28 -21.81 0.35 -15.62
CA LEU A 28 -21.27 1.45 -14.84
C LEU A 28 -20.23 2.24 -15.65
N GLU A 29 -20.19 3.54 -15.42
CA GLU A 29 -19.10 4.39 -15.91
C GLU A 29 -18.00 4.47 -14.85
N PHE A 30 -16.77 4.23 -15.28
CA PHE A 30 -15.57 4.34 -14.45
C PHE A 30 -14.71 5.50 -14.96
N GLU A 31 -14.31 6.38 -14.05
CA GLU A 31 -13.42 7.50 -14.36
C GLU A 31 -12.22 7.48 -13.41
N THR A 32 -11.02 7.56 -13.99
CA THR A 32 -9.77 7.67 -13.23
C THR A 32 -9.62 9.09 -12.69
N MET A 33 -9.79 9.26 -11.38
CA MET A 33 -9.51 10.54 -10.73
C MET A 33 -8.02 10.74 -10.41
N PHE A 34 -7.34 9.65 -10.03
CA PHE A 34 -5.92 9.64 -9.69
C PHE A 34 -5.30 8.32 -10.10
N GLU A 35 -4.13 8.39 -10.74
CA GLU A 35 -3.26 7.24 -10.92
C GLU A 35 -2.37 7.10 -9.67
N GLY A 36 -2.42 5.91 -9.06
CA GLY A 36 -1.61 5.56 -7.89
C GLY A 36 -0.68 4.40 -8.21
N GLY A 37 0.37 4.26 -7.41
CA GLY A 37 1.29 3.12 -7.49
C GLY A 37 1.61 2.58 -6.10
N THR A 38 1.83 1.26 -6.02
CA THR A 38 2.32 0.62 -4.80
C THR A 38 3.76 1.05 -4.54
N VAL A 39 4.01 1.57 -3.35
CA VAL A 39 5.33 2.00 -2.90
C VAL A 39 5.61 1.46 -1.51
N LEU A 40 6.89 1.33 -1.21
CA LEU A 40 7.40 1.00 0.11
C LEU A 40 7.86 2.27 0.81
N TYR A 41 7.42 2.44 2.06
CA TYR A 41 7.90 3.46 2.96
C TYR A 41 8.79 2.83 4.03
N ALA A 42 9.98 3.42 4.21
CA ALA A 42 10.95 2.99 5.20
C ALA A 42 11.61 4.21 5.88
N SER A 43 12.20 4.01 7.05
CA SER A 43 13.11 5.01 7.62
C SER A 43 14.25 5.31 6.65
N LYS A 44 14.71 6.56 6.59
CA LYS A 44 15.95 6.92 5.89
C LYS A 44 17.20 6.20 6.39
N ASN A 45 17.12 5.64 7.60
CA ASN A 45 18.21 4.88 8.23
C ASN A 45 18.11 3.37 7.95
N SER A 46 17.08 2.93 7.21
CA SER A 46 16.91 1.53 6.82
C SER A 46 18.00 1.10 5.83
N SER A 47 18.36 -0.19 5.83
CA SER A 47 19.21 -0.77 4.78
C SER A 47 18.58 -0.63 3.39
N LEU A 48 17.24 -0.54 3.32
CA LEU A 48 16.50 -0.34 2.08
C LEU A 48 16.74 1.04 1.45
N ALA A 49 17.30 2.00 2.19
CA ALA A 49 17.60 3.34 1.69
C ALA A 49 18.74 3.38 0.66
N PHE A 50 19.50 2.30 0.54
CA PHE A 50 20.63 2.20 -0.39
C PHE A 50 20.26 1.48 -1.70
N PHE A 51 19.01 1.04 -1.84
CA PHE A 51 18.53 0.37 -3.04
C PHE A 51 17.76 1.36 -3.92
N ASP A 52 18.14 1.43 -5.20
CA ASP A 52 17.40 2.20 -6.20
C ASP A 52 16.08 1.52 -6.57
N ASP A 53 16.08 0.17 -6.62
CA ASP A 53 14.91 -0.67 -6.84
C ASP A 53 14.86 -1.77 -5.77
N ILE A 54 13.70 -1.95 -5.15
CA ILE A 54 13.49 -3.00 -4.13
C ILE A 54 12.84 -4.21 -4.80
N GLN A 55 13.49 -5.36 -4.71
CA GLN A 55 12.91 -6.65 -5.09
C GLN A 55 12.12 -7.23 -3.93
N VAL A 56 11.16 -8.12 -4.24
CA VAL A 56 10.34 -8.78 -3.23
C VAL A 56 11.22 -9.55 -2.23
N GLU A 57 12.31 -10.16 -2.69
CA GLU A 57 13.23 -10.91 -1.83
C GLU A 57 13.95 -10.02 -0.79
N ASP A 58 14.15 -8.73 -1.07
CA ASP A 58 14.79 -7.78 -0.14
C ASP A 58 13.91 -7.53 1.11
N LEU A 59 12.62 -7.84 1.02
CA LEU A 59 11.65 -7.70 2.11
C LEU A 59 11.73 -8.85 3.13
N ALA A 60 12.40 -9.96 2.79
CA ALA A 60 12.39 -11.18 3.62
C ALA A 60 12.95 -10.97 5.05
N ASN A 61 13.82 -9.98 5.23
CA ASN A 61 14.43 -9.65 6.53
C ASN A 61 13.82 -8.41 7.20
N GLN A 62 12.69 -7.92 6.69
CA GLN A 62 12.03 -6.71 7.16
C GLN A 62 10.79 -7.05 7.99
N SER A 63 10.49 -6.20 8.97
CA SER A 63 9.20 -6.21 9.66
C SER A 63 8.20 -5.34 8.89
N LEU A 64 7.04 -5.88 8.54
CA LEU A 64 5.97 -5.15 7.84
C LEU A 64 4.84 -4.73 8.79
N ILE A 65 4.34 -3.52 8.58
CA ILE A 65 2.99 -3.14 9.01
C ILE A 65 2.03 -3.35 7.84
N LEU A 66 0.86 -3.88 8.12
CA LEU A 66 -0.25 -3.95 7.17
C LEU A 66 -1.32 -2.92 7.52
N THR A 67 -1.93 -2.30 6.52
CA THR A 67 -3.13 -1.50 6.75
C THR A 67 -4.35 -2.41 6.93
N GLU A 68 -5.25 -2.04 7.84
CA GLU A 68 -6.58 -2.67 8.01
C GLU A 68 -7.50 -2.34 6.82
N ASP A 69 -7.18 -2.93 5.66
CA ASP A 69 -7.90 -2.74 4.41
C ASP A 69 -7.99 -4.09 3.64
N PRO A 70 -9.15 -4.45 3.08
CA PRO A 70 -9.31 -5.72 2.36
C PRO A 70 -8.37 -5.89 1.16
N ILE A 71 -8.09 -4.83 0.41
CA ILE A 71 -7.17 -4.85 -0.73
C ILE A 71 -5.75 -5.15 -0.22
N MET A 72 -5.35 -4.48 0.85
CA MET A 72 -4.03 -4.67 1.44
C MET A 72 -3.89 -6.04 2.14
N THR A 73 -4.99 -6.62 2.61
CA THR A 73 -5.03 -8.01 3.11
C THR A 73 -4.83 -9.00 1.97
N MET A 74 -5.49 -8.80 0.82
CA MET A 74 -5.28 -9.63 -0.38
C MET A 74 -3.82 -9.54 -0.85
N TYR A 75 -3.29 -8.32 -0.95
CA TYR A 75 -1.90 -8.07 -1.33
C TYR A 75 -0.91 -8.74 -0.37
N ALA A 76 -1.16 -8.67 0.95
CA ALA A 76 -0.33 -9.36 1.93
C ALA A 76 -0.33 -10.89 1.76
N ASN A 77 -1.49 -11.47 1.44
CA ASN A 77 -1.58 -12.91 1.18
C ASN A 77 -0.79 -13.31 -0.07
N GLU A 78 -0.78 -12.48 -1.11
CA GLU A 78 0.06 -12.71 -2.29
C GLU A 78 1.55 -12.62 -1.92
N LEU A 79 1.95 -11.57 -1.19
CA LEU A 79 3.33 -11.41 -0.70
C LEU A 79 3.82 -12.60 0.12
N ILE A 80 2.96 -13.17 0.98
CA ILE A 80 3.30 -14.37 1.77
C ILE A 80 3.61 -15.59 0.88
N ASN A 81 2.97 -15.69 -0.30
CA ASN A 81 3.28 -16.77 -1.24
C ASN A 81 4.70 -16.64 -1.83
N TYR A 82 5.19 -15.41 -2.01
CA TYR A 82 6.56 -15.14 -2.44
C TYR A 82 7.56 -15.20 -1.28
N ILE A 83 7.13 -14.82 -0.07
CA ILE A 83 7.96 -14.75 1.13
C ILE A 83 7.27 -15.53 2.27
N PRO A 84 7.47 -16.86 2.36
CA PRO A 84 6.76 -17.71 3.31
C PRO A 84 6.94 -17.34 4.80
N ASN A 85 7.98 -16.57 5.12
CA ASN A 85 8.30 -16.12 6.48
C ASN A 85 8.18 -14.60 6.63
N LEU A 86 7.26 -13.96 5.90
CA LEU A 86 7.02 -12.52 6.01
C LEU A 86 6.69 -12.15 7.46
N ASN A 87 7.51 -11.28 8.06
CA ASN A 87 7.32 -10.86 9.44
C ASN A 87 6.33 -9.70 9.51
N ILE A 88 5.06 -9.98 9.78
CA ILE A 88 4.05 -8.95 10.04
C ILE A 88 4.13 -8.54 11.50
N LEU A 89 4.53 -7.28 11.77
CA LEU A 89 4.66 -6.73 13.11
C LEU A 89 3.28 -6.48 13.74
N PHE A 90 2.39 -5.80 13.02
CA PHE A 90 0.98 -5.61 13.36
C PHE A 90 0.18 -5.08 12.16
N THR A 91 -1.14 -5.03 12.33
CA THR A 91 -2.08 -4.47 11.36
C THR A 91 -2.79 -3.26 12.00
N THR A 92 -2.90 -2.14 11.29
CA THR A 92 -3.60 -0.93 11.78
C THR A 92 -3.98 0.02 10.64
N ASN A 93 -5.00 0.86 10.82
CA ASN A 93 -5.28 2.02 9.94
C ASN A 93 -4.87 3.36 10.56
N ASN A 94 -4.23 3.36 11.74
CA ASN A 94 -3.83 4.58 12.42
C ASN A 94 -2.53 5.12 11.80
N VAL A 95 -2.66 6.19 11.01
CA VAL A 95 -1.54 6.86 10.34
C VAL A 95 -0.45 7.31 11.33
N ASN A 96 -0.78 7.72 12.55
CA ASN A 96 0.24 8.12 13.53
C ASN A 96 1.09 6.93 13.96
N VAL A 97 0.45 5.79 14.26
CA VAL A 97 1.16 4.56 14.64
C VAL A 97 2.05 4.06 13.50
N ILE A 98 1.53 4.08 12.27
CA ILE A 98 2.29 3.70 11.07
C ILE A 98 3.53 4.59 10.93
N THR A 99 3.32 5.90 10.98
CA THR A 99 4.40 6.87 10.69
C THR A 99 5.46 6.90 11.78
N GLU A 100 5.08 6.75 13.04
CA GLU A 100 6.00 6.61 14.16
C GLU A 100 6.88 5.37 13.98
N ALA A 101 6.28 4.19 13.82
CA ALA A 101 7.00 2.94 13.66
C ALA A 101 7.92 2.90 12.42
N VAL A 102 7.49 3.50 11.30
CA VAL A 102 8.32 3.62 10.09
C VAL A 102 9.47 4.61 10.31
N SER A 103 9.21 5.78 10.91
CA SER A 103 10.24 6.79 11.13
C SER A 103 11.35 6.32 12.08
N GLU A 104 10.97 5.56 13.12
CA GLU A 104 11.89 4.95 14.09
C GLU A 104 12.64 3.74 13.52
N GLY A 105 12.29 3.28 12.32
CA GLY A 105 12.92 2.13 11.67
C GLY A 105 12.53 0.78 12.30
N LEU A 106 11.42 0.72 13.04
CA LEU A 106 10.90 -0.51 13.62
C LEU A 106 10.26 -1.43 12.57
N SER A 107 9.77 -0.84 11.48
CA SER A 107 9.09 -1.56 10.41
C SER A 107 9.06 -0.76 9.12
N ILE A 108 8.65 -1.42 8.04
CA ILE A 108 8.30 -0.83 6.76
C ILE A 108 6.80 -0.98 6.51
N ILE A 109 6.27 -0.21 5.57
CA ILE A 109 4.91 -0.38 5.09
C ILE A 109 4.89 -0.29 3.56
N ILE A 110 4.15 -1.21 2.94
CA ILE A 110 3.86 -1.18 1.51
C ILE A 110 2.42 -0.73 1.37
N THR A 111 2.17 0.32 0.58
CA THR A 111 0.81 0.84 0.35
C THR A 111 0.82 1.76 -0.88
N MET A 112 -0.31 2.36 -1.22
CA MET A 112 -0.39 3.30 -2.33
C MET A 112 0.36 4.60 -2.02
N ASN A 113 1.06 5.15 -3.01
CA ASN A 113 1.81 6.40 -2.91
C ASN A 113 0.97 7.62 -2.45
N LEU A 114 -0.35 7.53 -2.58
CA LEU A 114 -1.31 8.54 -2.14
C LEU A 114 -1.59 8.50 -0.63
N PHE A 115 -1.29 7.39 0.06
CA PHE A 115 -1.72 7.17 1.44
C PHE A 115 -0.97 8.04 2.45
N LEU A 116 0.35 8.17 2.32
CA LEU A 116 1.19 8.91 3.27
C LEU A 116 1.76 10.21 2.72
N ASN A 117 1.45 10.61 1.49
CA ASN A 117 2.10 11.75 0.80
C ASN A 117 2.05 13.10 1.56
N LYS A 118 1.13 13.27 2.50
CA LYS A 118 0.99 14.48 3.34
C LYS A 118 1.62 14.36 4.73
N VAL A 119 2.23 13.23 5.06
CA VAL A 119 2.89 13.02 6.36
C VAL A 119 4.19 13.80 6.42
N THR A 120 4.41 14.55 7.50
CA THR A 120 5.59 15.40 7.72
C THR A 120 6.91 14.63 7.56
N GLY A 121 6.94 13.37 8.01
CA GLY A 121 8.11 12.49 7.90
C GLY A 121 8.57 12.21 6.46
N ILE A 122 7.66 12.28 5.49
CA ILE A 122 8.02 12.20 4.06
C ILE A 122 8.54 13.55 3.58
N GLN A 123 7.85 14.64 3.95
CA GLN A 123 8.20 15.99 3.53
C GLN A 123 9.57 16.45 4.05
N ASN A 124 9.97 15.99 5.24
CA ASN A 124 11.26 16.31 5.85
C ASN A 124 12.35 15.26 5.55
N GLY A 125 12.03 14.19 4.80
CA GLY A 125 12.95 13.13 4.39
C GLY A 125 13.38 12.16 5.49
N SER A 126 12.69 12.09 6.64
CA SER A 126 12.95 11.04 7.65
C SER A 126 12.42 9.68 7.22
N ILE A 127 11.41 9.67 6.35
CA ILE A 127 10.83 8.49 5.70
C ILE A 127 11.11 8.62 4.21
N ILE A 128 11.66 7.56 3.62
CA ILE A 128 11.92 7.44 2.19
C ILE A 128 10.80 6.64 1.51
N THR A 129 10.69 6.79 0.19
CA THR A 129 9.68 6.12 -0.63
C THR A 129 10.34 5.51 -1.85
N ASN A 130 10.22 4.19 -2.01
CA ASN A 130 10.77 3.45 -3.15
C ASN A 130 9.66 2.63 -3.82
N SER A 131 9.75 2.45 -5.13
CA SER A 131 8.88 1.51 -5.85
C SER A 131 9.27 0.08 -5.52
N VAL A 132 8.28 -0.82 -5.44
CA VAL A 132 8.53 -2.26 -5.29
C VAL A 132 8.32 -2.92 -6.64
N CYS A 133 9.35 -3.59 -7.15
CA CYS A 133 9.25 -4.36 -8.38
C CYS A 133 8.88 -5.81 -8.05
N VAL A 134 7.91 -6.34 -8.79
CA VAL A 134 7.61 -7.79 -8.82
C VAL A 134 8.19 -8.30 -10.14
N SER A 135 9.16 -9.20 -10.08
CA SER A 135 9.83 -9.77 -11.26
C SER A 135 9.08 -10.94 -11.88
#